data_AF-A0A2M8NFR4-F1
#
_entry.id   AF-A0A2M8NFR4-F1
#
_cell.length_a   1.000
_cell.length_b   1.000
_cell.length_c   1.000
_cell.angle_alpha   90.00
_cell.angle_beta   90.00
_cell.angle_gamma   90.00
#
_symmetry.space_group_name_H-M   'P 1'
#
loop_
_entity.id
_entity.type
_entity.pdbx_description
1 polymer ?
#
loop_
_entity_poly.entity_id
_entity_poly.type
_entity_poly.pdbx_seq_one_letter_code
_entity_poly.pdbx_strand_id
1 'polypeptide(L)'
;MQPLPRRSYPQGSLGAQVLGFVGGDLVGYYGVEGFYQGQLAGSQRSRQVSNIPFELLLQDWETDRGRDLVLTIDRDVQFIAEDELQRALESTGSQRGTILIMNPRNGEILAMASLPTYDPNAYFNVADPRLLNNPAISEQYEPGSIMKVITVAAALETGAITPGFTYNDQGALE
;
A
#
# COMPACT_ATOMS: atom_id res chain seq x y z
N MET A 1 13.38 28.71 -18.07
CA MET A 1 13.07 28.21 -16.72
C MET A 1 13.46 26.74 -16.69
N GLN A 2 14.17 26.27 -15.66
CA GLN A 2 14.44 24.84 -15.51
C GLN A 2 13.14 24.14 -15.09
N PRO A 3 12.78 23.01 -15.70
CA PRO A 3 11.58 22.27 -15.32
C PRO A 3 11.75 21.73 -13.89
N LEU A 4 10.78 22.00 -13.01
CA LEU A 4 10.73 21.38 -11.69
C LEU A 4 10.15 19.96 -11.85
N PRO A 5 10.84 18.92 -11.37
CA PRO A 5 10.27 17.57 -11.40
C PRO A 5 9.03 17.53 -10.50
N ARG A 6 7.99 16.82 -10.95
CA ARG A 6 6.76 16.60 -10.20
C ARG A 6 6.35 15.15 -10.33
N ARG A 7 5.94 14.52 -9.22
CA ARG A 7 5.35 13.19 -9.23
C ARG A 7 3.92 13.23 -9.78
N SER A 8 3.59 12.26 -10.62
CA SER A 8 2.27 12.14 -11.25
C SER A 8 1.73 10.73 -11.00
N TYR A 9 0.47 10.63 -10.61
CA TYR A 9 -0.27 9.38 -10.44
C TYR A 9 -1.36 9.29 -11.51
N PRO A 10 -1.11 8.64 -12.67
CA PRO A 10 -2.00 8.70 -13.82
C PRO A 10 -3.38 8.06 -13.59
N GLN A 11 -3.48 7.15 -12.62
CA GLN A 11 -4.72 6.45 -12.27
C GLN A 11 -5.49 7.14 -11.12
N GLY A 12 -5.10 8.36 -10.74
CA GLY A 12 -5.74 9.10 -9.65
C GLY A 12 -5.63 8.35 -8.33
N SER A 13 -6.79 8.07 -7.71
CA SER A 13 -6.89 7.42 -6.39
C SER A 13 -6.62 5.91 -6.39
N LEU A 14 -6.50 5.27 -7.56
CA LEU A 14 -6.30 3.82 -7.66
C LEU A 14 -5.02 3.41 -6.93
N GLY A 15 -5.16 2.58 -5.90
CA GLY A 15 -4.05 2.10 -5.08
C GLY A 15 -3.36 3.20 -4.26
N ALA A 16 -3.98 4.37 -4.04
CA ALA A 16 -3.35 5.51 -3.38
C ALA A 16 -2.72 5.18 -2.02
N GLN A 17 -3.40 4.38 -1.19
CA GLN A 17 -2.89 3.96 0.11
C GLN A 17 -1.72 2.96 0.03
N VAL A 18 -1.65 2.18 -1.06
CA VAL A 18 -0.50 1.29 -1.33
C VAL A 18 0.68 2.12 -1.81
N LEU A 19 0.44 3.04 -2.74
CA LEU A 19 1.49 3.85 -3.34
C LEU A 19 2.05 4.87 -2.35
N GLY A 20 1.19 5.53 -1.57
CA GLY A 20 1.56 6.75 -0.85
C GLY A 20 1.57 7.95 -1.79
N PHE A 21 2.28 9.01 -1.41
CA PHE A 21 2.42 10.22 -2.21
C PHE A 21 3.83 10.82 -2.11
N VAL A 22 4.18 11.72 -3.02
CA VAL A 22 5.43 12.51 -2.95
C VAL A 22 5.08 13.97 -2.67
N GLY A 23 5.74 14.55 -1.66
CA GLY A 23 5.59 15.93 -1.27
C GLY A 23 6.19 16.93 -2.26
N GLY A 24 5.90 18.23 -2.07
CA GLY A 24 6.50 19.31 -2.85
C GLY A 24 8.02 19.45 -2.67
N ASP A 25 8.58 18.82 -1.65
CA ASP A 25 10.01 18.68 -1.36
C ASP A 25 10.67 17.46 -2.05
N LEU A 26 9.90 16.74 -2.89
CA LEU A 26 10.34 15.52 -3.59
C LEU A 26 10.64 14.34 -2.65
N VAL A 27 10.07 14.37 -1.43
CA VAL A 27 10.15 13.27 -0.47
C VAL A 27 8.90 12.41 -0.58
N GLY A 28 9.08 11.11 -0.73
CA GLY A 28 8.02 10.11 -0.63
C GLY A 28 7.53 9.97 0.80
N TYR A 29 6.21 9.95 0.97
CA TYR A 29 5.51 9.78 2.23
C TYR A 29 4.50 8.65 2.12
N TYR A 30 4.47 7.79 3.14
CA TYR A 30 3.62 6.60 3.22
C TYR A 30 3.83 5.61 2.05
N GLY A 31 3.22 4.43 2.19
CA GLY A 31 3.21 3.42 1.12
C GLY A 31 4.57 3.10 0.53
N VAL A 32 4.56 2.75 -0.75
CA VAL A 32 5.73 2.44 -1.58
C VAL A 32 6.66 3.64 -1.72
N GLU A 33 6.13 4.85 -1.91
CA GLU A 33 6.92 6.07 -2.11
C GLU A 33 7.82 6.35 -0.89
N GLY A 34 7.24 6.32 0.31
CA GLY A 34 7.97 6.56 1.55
C GLY A 34 8.93 5.43 1.89
N PHE A 35 8.50 4.17 1.76
CA PHE A 35 9.36 3.03 2.10
C PHE A 35 10.57 2.90 1.15
N TYR A 36 10.36 3.13 -0.14
CA TYR A 36 11.41 3.01 -1.17
C TYR A 36 12.04 4.34 -1.58
N GLN A 37 11.86 5.43 -0.81
CA GLN A 37 12.40 6.76 -1.12
C GLN A 37 13.88 6.72 -1.54
N GLY A 38 14.72 6.00 -0.78
CA GLY A 38 16.16 5.92 -1.08
C GLY A 38 16.50 5.21 -2.39
N GLN A 39 15.59 4.41 -2.94
CA GLN A 39 15.74 3.73 -4.23
C GLN A 39 15.10 4.53 -5.37
N LEU A 40 13.98 5.21 -5.09
CA LEU A 40 13.17 5.95 -6.07
C LEU A 40 13.70 7.36 -6.37
N ALA A 41 14.27 8.05 -5.39
CA ALA A 41 14.68 9.46 -5.53
C ALA A 41 15.94 9.65 -6.38
N GLY A 42 16.77 8.61 -6.50
CA GLY A 42 18.11 8.74 -7.08
C GLY A 42 19.07 9.50 -6.16
N SER A 43 20.20 9.94 -6.70
CA SER A 43 21.15 10.76 -5.94
C SER A 43 21.77 11.85 -6.81
N GLN A 44 22.00 13.02 -6.21
CA GLN A 44 22.73 14.09 -6.87
C GLN A 44 24.21 13.93 -6.52
N ARG A 45 25.06 13.64 -7.52
CA ARG A 45 26.50 13.61 -7.32
C ARG A 45 27.10 14.97 -7.66
N SER A 46 27.89 15.48 -6.72
CA SER A 46 28.78 16.62 -6.98
C SER A 46 29.95 16.15 -7.84
N ARG A 47 30.07 16.71 -9.05
CA ARG A 47 31.29 16.59 -9.84
C ARG A 47 32.31 17.57 -9.26
N GLN A 48 33.54 17.12 -8.98
CA GLN A 48 34.62 18.05 -8.62
C GLN A 48 34.80 19.04 -9.78
N VAL A 49 34.57 20.32 -9.51
CA VAL A 49 34.78 21.38 -10.47
C VAL A 49 36.16 21.99 -10.26
N SER A 50 36.85 22.27 -11.36
CA SER A 50 38.20 22.85 -11.41
C SER A 50 38.32 24.12 -10.57
N ASN A 51 39.39 24.26 -9.77
CA ASN A 51 39.69 25.45 -8.95
C ASN A 51 40.33 26.61 -9.75
N ILE A 52 40.24 26.59 -11.09
CA ILE A 52 40.85 27.62 -11.93
C ILE A 52 39.94 28.86 -11.95
N PRO A 53 40.42 30.04 -11.54
CA PRO A 53 39.64 31.27 -11.65
C PRO A 53 39.44 31.60 -13.14
N PHE A 54 38.19 31.79 -13.56
CA PHE A 54 37.71 32.11 -14.94
C PHE A 54 37.21 30.97 -15.84
N GLU A 55 37.08 29.72 -15.37
CA GLU A 55 36.14 28.80 -16.03
C GLU A 55 34.73 29.06 -15.49
N LEU A 56 33.79 29.38 -16.39
CA LEU A 56 32.36 29.29 -16.08
C LEU A 56 32.11 27.86 -15.58
N LEU A 57 31.99 27.72 -14.26
CA LEU A 57 31.64 26.46 -13.62
C LEU A 57 30.19 26.15 -14.04
N LEU A 58 30.03 25.52 -15.21
CA LEU A 58 28.89 24.66 -15.43
C LEU A 58 29.04 23.57 -14.37
N GLN A 59 28.37 23.75 -13.23
CA GLN A 59 28.16 22.66 -12.28
C GLN A 59 27.33 21.62 -13.02
N ASP A 60 28.02 20.72 -13.71
CA ASP A 60 27.45 19.49 -14.23
C ASP A 60 27.20 18.60 -13.01
N TRP A 61 25.99 18.73 -12.45
CA TRP A 61 25.47 17.76 -11.52
C TRP A 61 25.17 16.50 -12.32
N GLU A 62 25.93 15.44 -12.08
CA GLU A 62 25.57 14.13 -12.60
C GLU A 62 24.49 13.57 -11.67
N THR A 63 23.24 13.55 -12.15
CA THR A 63 22.11 13.00 -11.40
C THR A 63 22.01 11.52 -11.70
N ASP A 64 22.22 10.67 -10.69
CA ASP A 64 21.88 9.26 -10.78
C ASP A 64 20.35 9.15 -10.74
N ARG A 65 19.76 8.67 -11.85
CA ARG A 65 18.31 8.41 -11.91
C ARG A 65 17.94 7.37 -10.84
N GLY A 66 16.83 7.61 -10.15
CA GLY A 66 16.21 6.59 -9.29
C GLY A 66 15.85 5.32 -10.04
N ARG A 67 15.68 4.23 -9.30
CA ARG A 67 15.34 2.92 -9.85
C ARG A 67 13.84 2.83 -10.12
N ASP A 68 13.49 2.11 -11.17
CA ASP A 68 12.10 1.72 -11.41
C ASP A 68 11.74 0.55 -10.49
N LEU A 69 10.53 0.57 -9.95
CA LEU A 69 10.00 -0.47 -9.05
C LEU A 69 8.75 -1.07 -9.68
N VAL A 70 8.75 -2.40 -9.83
CA VAL A 70 7.60 -3.16 -10.30
C VAL A 70 6.94 -3.80 -9.10
N LEU A 71 5.67 -3.47 -8.87
CA LEU A 71 4.87 -4.02 -7.78
C LEU A 71 4.26 -5.36 -8.18
N THR A 72 3.86 -6.14 -7.18
CA THR A 72 3.03 -7.34 -7.38
C THR A 72 1.56 -7.00 -7.64
N ILE A 73 1.17 -5.75 -7.43
CA ILE A 73 -0.20 -5.27 -7.63
C ILE A 73 -0.56 -5.39 -9.10
N ASP A 74 -1.61 -6.15 -9.37
CA ASP A 74 -2.26 -6.17 -10.67
C ASP A 74 -3.25 -5.00 -10.72
N ARG A 75 -3.04 -4.10 -11.67
CA ARG A 75 -3.83 -2.86 -11.80
C ARG A 75 -5.31 -3.15 -12.03
N ASP A 76 -5.63 -4.17 -12.82
CA ASP A 76 -7.01 -4.47 -13.19
C ASP A 76 -7.71 -5.15 -12.00
N VAL A 77 -7.01 -6.03 -11.28
CA VAL A 77 -7.50 -6.63 -10.03
C VAL A 77 -7.71 -5.58 -8.95
N GLN A 78 -6.78 -4.62 -8.80
CA GLN A 78 -6.92 -3.50 -7.86
C GLN A 78 -8.16 -2.66 -8.18
N PHE A 79 -8.38 -2.33 -9.45
CA PHE A 79 -9.54 -1.55 -9.87
C PHE A 79 -10.85 -2.27 -9.55
N ILE A 80 -10.94 -3.56 -9.88
CA ILE A 80 -12.12 -4.37 -9.58
C ILE A 80 -12.34 -4.44 -8.06
N ALA A 81 -11.28 -4.64 -7.27
CA ALA A 81 -11.39 -4.68 -5.81
C ALA A 81 -11.89 -3.36 -5.21
N GLU A 82 -11.43 -2.21 -5.71
CA GLU A 82 -11.93 -0.90 -5.27
C GLU A 82 -13.39 -0.66 -5.68
N ASP A 83 -13.79 -1.04 -6.90
CA ASP A 83 -15.19 -0.91 -7.37
C ASP A 83 -16.15 -1.80 -6.55
N GLU A 84 -15.79 -3.06 -6.32
CA GLU A 84 -16.60 -3.98 -5.52
C GLU A 84 -16.67 -3.55 -4.05
N LEU A 85 -15.57 -3.03 -3.49
CA LEU A 85 -15.58 -2.49 -2.13
C LEU A 85 -16.50 -1.28 -2.02
N GLN A 86 -16.51 -0.39 -3.01
CA GLN A 86 -17.42 0.76 -3.05
C GLN A 86 -18.88 0.30 -3.05
N ARG A 87 -19.25 -0.66 -3.91
CA ARG A 87 -20.59 -1.26 -3.95
C ARG A 87 -20.98 -1.92 -2.63
N ALA A 88 -20.04 -2.60 -1.98
CA ALA A 88 -20.25 -3.25 -0.69
C ALA A 88 -20.52 -2.22 0.42
N LEU A 89 -19.77 -1.10 0.46
CA LEU A 89 -20.00 -0.02 1.43
C LEU A 89 -21.38 0.61 1.22
N GLU A 90 -21.75 0.91 -0.02
CA GLU A 90 -23.06 1.49 -0.36
C GLU A 90 -24.23 0.59 0.02
N SER A 91 -24.13 -0.71 -0.27
CA SER A 91 -25.21 -1.67 0.01
C SER A 91 -25.35 -1.99 1.50
N THR A 92 -24.26 -1.93 2.27
CA THR A 92 -24.26 -2.25 3.70
C THR A 92 -24.40 -1.03 4.62
N GLY A 93 -24.17 0.18 4.10
CA GLY A 93 -24.06 1.40 4.90
C GLY A 93 -22.79 1.47 5.74
N SER A 94 -21.78 0.67 5.41
CA SER A 94 -20.48 0.66 6.10
C SER A 94 -19.70 1.94 5.83
N GLN A 95 -19.01 2.47 6.85
CA GLN A 95 -18.25 3.71 6.73
C GLN A 95 -16.86 3.52 6.11
N ARG A 96 -16.29 2.32 6.30
CA ARG A 96 -14.93 1.96 5.89
C ARG A 96 -14.88 0.49 5.53
N GLY A 97 -13.93 0.09 4.71
CA GLY A 97 -13.65 -1.31 4.46
C GLY A 97 -12.32 -1.51 3.74
N THR A 98 -11.89 -2.77 3.69
CA THR A 98 -10.63 -3.18 3.06
C THR A 98 -10.83 -4.52 2.36
N ILE A 99 -10.27 -4.66 1.16
CA ILE A 99 -10.13 -5.93 0.44
C ILE A 99 -8.64 -6.18 0.18
N LEU A 100 -8.16 -7.37 0.53
CA LEU A 100 -6.81 -7.83 0.23
C LEU A 100 -6.90 -9.11 -0.60
N ILE A 101 -6.23 -9.12 -1.75
CA ILE A 101 -6.18 -10.27 -2.67
C ILE A 101 -4.72 -10.71 -2.77
N MET A 102 -4.48 -11.97 -2.41
CA MET A 102 -3.14 -12.56 -2.33
C MET A 102 -3.07 -13.85 -3.15
N ASN A 103 -1.94 -14.06 -3.82
CA ASN A 103 -1.59 -15.36 -4.37
C ASN A 103 -1.13 -16.30 -3.24
N PRO A 104 -1.87 -17.38 -2.93
CA PRO A 104 -1.58 -18.23 -1.77
C PRO A 104 -0.31 -19.08 -1.95
N ARG A 105 0.24 -19.18 -3.16
CA ARG A 105 1.43 -20.00 -3.44
C ARG A 105 2.74 -19.28 -3.14
N ASN A 106 2.78 -17.97 -3.31
CA ASN A 106 4.01 -17.17 -3.18
C ASN A 106 3.83 -15.91 -2.32
N GLY A 107 2.62 -15.62 -1.84
CA GLY A 107 2.34 -14.48 -0.98
C GLY A 107 2.27 -13.13 -1.69
N GLU A 108 2.34 -13.11 -3.03
CA GLU A 108 2.21 -11.85 -3.79
C GLU A 108 0.86 -11.20 -3.50
N ILE A 109 0.89 -9.89 -3.23
CA ILE A 109 -0.33 -9.09 -3.07
C ILE A 109 -0.73 -8.58 -4.45
N LEU A 110 -1.85 -9.07 -4.96
CA LEU A 110 -2.39 -8.69 -6.27
C LEU A 110 -3.24 -7.43 -6.16
N ALA A 111 -3.93 -7.22 -5.04
CA ALA A 111 -4.65 -6.00 -4.73
C ALA A 111 -4.74 -5.76 -3.22
N MET A 112 -4.74 -4.49 -2.84
CA MET A 112 -4.96 -4.03 -1.47
C MET A 112 -5.75 -2.73 -1.55
N ALA A 113 -7.07 -2.85 -1.50
CA ALA A 113 -8.01 -1.76 -1.63
C ALA A 113 -8.54 -1.37 -0.24
N SER A 114 -8.58 -0.07 0.08
CA SER A 114 -9.35 0.40 1.22
C SER A 114 -10.12 1.66 0.89
N LEU A 115 -11.33 1.76 1.45
CA LEU A 115 -12.20 2.91 1.31
C LEU A 115 -12.58 3.46 2.69
N PRO A 116 -12.76 4.79 2.82
CA PRO A 116 -12.56 5.81 1.78
C PRO A 116 -11.08 6.01 1.41
N THR A 117 -10.84 6.46 0.17
CA THR A 117 -9.50 6.70 -0.40
C THR A 117 -9.26 8.20 -0.67
N TYR A 118 -8.10 8.56 -1.23
CA TYR A 118 -7.72 9.93 -1.59
C TYR A 118 -7.02 9.96 -2.96
N ASP A 119 -6.94 11.15 -3.57
CA ASP A 119 -6.09 11.36 -4.76
C ASP A 119 -4.68 11.79 -4.33
N PRO A 120 -3.63 10.99 -4.57
CA PRO A 120 -2.25 11.32 -4.22
C PRO A 120 -1.70 12.50 -5.03
N ASN A 121 -2.31 12.88 -6.17
CA ASN A 121 -1.96 14.13 -6.86
C ASN A 121 -2.45 15.39 -6.12
N ALA A 122 -3.41 15.22 -5.21
CA ALA A 122 -4.06 16.27 -4.44
C ALA A 122 -4.03 15.97 -2.91
N TYR A 123 -2.99 15.28 -2.44
CA TYR A 123 -2.83 14.84 -1.06
C TYR A 123 -3.00 15.97 -0.02
N PHE A 124 -2.64 17.21 -0.38
CA PHE A 124 -2.76 18.39 0.47
C PHE A 124 -4.22 18.84 0.72
N ASN A 125 -5.18 18.31 -0.04
CA ASN A 125 -6.62 18.56 0.15
C ASN A 125 -7.29 17.53 1.06
N VAL A 126 -6.56 16.53 1.55
CA VAL A 126 -7.11 15.48 2.42
C VAL A 126 -7.37 16.06 3.82
N ALA A 127 -8.66 16.19 4.18
CA ALA A 127 -9.08 16.78 5.44
C ALA A 127 -8.81 15.88 6.66
N ASP A 128 -8.91 14.56 6.51
CA ASP A 128 -8.61 13.57 7.54
C ASP A 128 -7.27 12.87 7.25
N PRO A 129 -6.18 13.20 7.97
CA PRO A 129 -4.87 12.59 7.74
C PRO A 129 -4.85 11.06 7.87
N ARG A 130 -5.84 10.46 8.56
CA ARG A 130 -5.92 8.99 8.69
C ARG A 130 -6.13 8.29 7.34
N LEU A 131 -6.67 8.98 6.34
CA LEU A 131 -6.87 8.44 5.00
C LEU A 131 -5.56 8.23 4.23
N LEU A 132 -4.49 8.93 4.65
CA LEU A 132 -3.16 8.76 4.07
C LEU A 132 -2.50 7.43 4.50
N ASN A 133 -2.98 6.86 5.61
CA ASN A 133 -2.54 5.54 6.08
C ASN A 133 -3.24 4.43 5.30
N ASN A 134 -2.61 3.26 5.28
CA ASN A 134 -3.21 2.04 4.73
C ASN A 134 -3.75 1.16 5.88
N PRO A 135 -5.07 1.16 6.13
CA PRO A 135 -5.64 0.43 7.26
C PRO A 135 -5.42 -1.09 7.16
N ALA A 136 -5.21 -1.63 5.95
CA ALA A 136 -4.93 -3.05 5.76
C ALA A 136 -3.67 -3.55 6.50
N ILE A 137 -2.72 -2.65 6.73
CA ILE A 137 -1.43 -2.96 7.39
C ILE A 137 -1.19 -2.16 8.66
N SER A 138 -1.92 -1.06 8.88
CA SER A 138 -1.71 -0.17 10.03
C SER A 138 -2.76 -0.30 11.12
N GLU A 139 -3.94 -0.84 10.81
CA GLU A 139 -5.04 -0.96 11.78
C GLU A 139 -5.22 -2.40 12.25
N GLN A 140 -5.71 -2.55 13.48
CA GLN A 140 -5.97 -3.84 14.12
C GLN A 140 -7.46 -3.96 14.42
N TYR A 141 -7.99 -5.17 14.29
CA TYR A 141 -9.36 -5.49 14.66
C TYR A 141 -9.43 -6.89 15.27
N GLU A 142 -10.47 -7.16 16.05
CA GLU A 142 -10.73 -8.50 16.56
C GLU A 142 -11.29 -9.37 15.43
N PRO A 143 -10.57 -10.43 15.00
CA PRO A 143 -10.96 -11.21 13.83
C PRO A 143 -12.20 -12.10 14.05
N GLY A 144 -12.58 -12.34 15.31
CA GLY A 144 -13.76 -13.13 15.65
C GLY A 144 -13.71 -14.53 15.04
N SER A 145 -14.83 -14.98 14.48
CA SER A 145 -15.00 -16.37 14.02
C SER A 145 -14.09 -16.77 12.85
N ILE A 146 -13.44 -15.85 12.12
CA ILE A 146 -12.51 -16.22 11.05
C ILE A 146 -11.25 -16.92 11.59
N MET A 147 -10.88 -16.69 12.86
CA MET A 147 -9.74 -17.36 13.50
C MET A 147 -9.98 -18.84 13.80
N LYS A 148 -11.24 -19.30 13.79
CA LYS A 148 -11.58 -20.70 14.08
C LYS A 148 -10.89 -21.68 13.13
N VAL A 149 -10.51 -21.24 11.93
CA VAL A 149 -9.72 -22.04 10.98
C VAL A 149 -8.42 -22.53 11.62
N ILE A 150 -7.73 -21.71 12.40
CA ILE A 150 -6.48 -22.09 13.08
C ILE A 150 -6.76 -23.10 14.19
N THR A 151 -7.79 -22.87 15.00
CA THR A 151 -8.18 -23.80 16.07
C THR A 151 -8.53 -25.17 15.52
N VAL A 152 -9.31 -25.23 14.44
CA VAL A 152 -9.69 -26.49 13.78
C VAL A 152 -8.48 -27.15 13.14
N ALA A 153 -7.60 -26.40 12.47
CA ALA A 153 -6.37 -26.94 11.90
C ALA A 153 -5.47 -27.56 12.99
N ALA A 154 -5.29 -26.90 14.12
CA ALA A 154 -4.52 -27.44 15.25
C ALA A 154 -5.18 -28.71 15.84
N ALA A 155 -6.50 -28.74 15.97
CA ALA A 155 -7.21 -29.90 16.48
C ALA A 155 -7.11 -31.11 15.53
N LEU A 156 -7.13 -30.89 14.22
CA LEU A 156 -6.91 -31.93 13.21
C LEU A 156 -5.45 -32.41 13.22
N GLU A 157 -4.48 -31.49 13.26
CA GLU A 157 -3.04 -31.80 13.26
C GLU A 157 -2.63 -32.61 14.51
N THR A 158 -3.19 -32.26 15.68
CA THR A 158 -2.92 -32.99 16.92
C THR A 158 -3.71 -34.31 17.04
N GLY A 159 -4.60 -34.61 16.10
CA GLY A 159 -5.48 -35.78 16.13
C GLY A 159 -6.57 -35.71 17.21
N ALA A 160 -6.79 -34.54 17.82
CA ALA A 160 -7.85 -34.33 18.81
C ALA A 160 -9.25 -34.52 18.19
N ILE A 161 -9.38 -34.23 16.89
CA ILE A 161 -10.59 -34.49 16.09
C ILE A 161 -10.21 -35.10 14.73
N THR A 162 -11.20 -35.63 14.03
CA THR A 162 -11.11 -36.05 12.62
C THR A 162 -12.13 -35.28 11.78
N PRO A 163 -12.03 -35.26 10.43
CA PRO A 163 -13.00 -34.55 9.60
C PRO A 163 -14.46 -35.00 9.78
N GLY A 164 -14.69 -36.23 10.25
CA GLY A 164 -16.03 -36.77 10.55
C GLY A 164 -16.44 -36.66 12.02
N PHE A 165 -15.64 -36.00 12.85
CA PHE A 165 -15.93 -35.83 14.27
C PHE A 165 -17.17 -34.97 14.49
N THR A 166 -18.08 -35.44 15.34
CA THR A 166 -19.29 -34.71 15.76
C THR A 166 -19.23 -34.44 17.25
N TYR A 167 -19.75 -33.31 17.69
CA TYR A 167 -19.97 -33.01 19.11
C TYR A 167 -21.37 -32.43 19.31
N ASN A 168 -21.85 -32.47 20.55
CA ASN A 168 -23.12 -31.87 20.92
C ASN A 168 -22.88 -30.45 21.46
N ASP A 169 -23.39 -29.44 20.77
CA ASP A 169 -23.29 -28.04 21.18
C ASP A 169 -24.57 -27.61 21.91
N GLN A 170 -24.47 -27.32 23.20
CA GLN A 170 -25.60 -26.87 24.02
C GLN A 170 -25.82 -25.35 23.95
N GLY A 171 -24.95 -24.62 23.23
CA GLY A 171 -25.01 -23.16 23.12
C GLY A 171 -24.42 -22.39 24.31
N ALA A 172 -23.93 -23.08 25.34
CA ALA A 172 -23.26 -22.49 26.51
C ALA A 172 -22.24 -23.47 27.14
N LEU A 173 -21.28 -22.93 27.88
CA LEU A 173 -20.36 -23.67 28.76
C LEU A 173 -20.76 -23.37 30.21
N GLU A 174 -20.91 -24.41 31.05
CA GLU A 174 -21.13 -24.30 32.50
C GLU A 174 -19.81 -24.09 33.27
#